data_AF-A0A8J7G3F4-F1
#
_entry.id   AF-A0A8J7G3F4-F1
#
_cell.length_a   1.000
_cell.length_b   1.000
_cell.length_c   1.000
_cell.angle_alpha   90.00
_cell.angle_beta   90.00
_cell.angle_gamma   90.00
#
_symmetry.space_group_name_H-M   'P 1'
#
loop_
_entity.id
_entity.type
_entity.pdbx_description
1 polymer ?
#
loop_
_entity_poly.entity_id
_entity_poly.type
_entity_poly.pdbx_seq_one_letter_code
_entity_poly.pdbx_strand_id
1 'polypeptide(L)'
;MPALRRCGRFCAIALIRAGLLVCFAILPDLPPIHPPAAVAQRVRIEDIWQQVYQQIPDLPLENQYVNTETGEVSTNNTLISRLIRYHIYTKGRPTSYRLDWKLTLADYLDANERMEPATYPSGTALRTNPMEGDKAAIQSLNRAQRDALVNALVSLFNPNPEPAPSSPPPSPAPSSSPSPSPPSRFPRQPQPGDAQLLQP
;
A
#
# COMPACT_ATOMS: atom_id res chain seq x y z
N MET A 1 25.45 46.99 33.73
CA MET A 1 26.93 47.07 33.87
C MET A 1 27.37 45.96 34.83
N PRO A 2 28.51 45.28 34.62
CA PRO A 2 28.92 44.55 33.42
C PRO A 2 29.30 43.07 33.72
N ALA A 3 29.45 42.33 32.63
CA ALA A 3 29.94 40.95 32.54
C ALA A 3 31.41 40.81 32.98
N LEU A 4 31.82 39.59 33.34
CA LEU A 4 33.23 39.22 33.49
C LEU A 4 33.53 37.83 32.91
N ARG A 5 34.42 37.82 31.89
CA ARG A 5 35.61 36.94 31.69
C ARG A 5 35.36 35.47 31.33
N ARG A 6 35.94 34.88 30.28
CA ARG A 6 37.36 34.79 29.80
C ARG A 6 37.29 34.27 28.32
N CYS A 7 37.97 34.77 27.28
CA CYS A 7 39.42 34.95 27.00
C CYS A 7 40.26 33.67 27.29
N GLY A 8 40.91 32.96 26.37
CA GLY A 8 41.07 33.06 24.92
C GLY A 8 42.19 32.11 24.41
N ARG A 9 42.41 32.15 23.08
CA ARG A 9 43.67 31.94 22.31
C ARG A 9 44.18 30.52 21.94
N PHE A 10 44.22 30.32 20.61
CA PHE A 10 45.35 29.89 19.73
C PHE A 10 46.39 28.88 20.24
N CYS A 11 46.67 27.83 19.45
CA CYS A 11 47.90 27.74 18.64
C CYS A 11 47.95 26.47 17.77
N ALA A 12 48.34 26.64 16.52
CA ALA A 12 48.67 25.59 15.57
C ALA A 12 50.08 25.03 15.84
N ILE A 13 50.30 23.73 15.62
CA ILE A 13 51.61 23.06 15.54
C ILE A 13 51.46 21.98 14.45
N ALA A 14 51.88 22.26 13.21
CA ALA A 14 53.21 22.05 12.61
C ALA A 14 53.43 20.61 12.08
N LEU A 15 53.53 20.51 10.75
CA LEU A 15 53.88 19.35 9.93
C LEU A 15 55.41 19.13 9.92
N ILE A 16 55.92 17.90 10.14
CA ILE A 16 57.24 17.45 9.63
C ILE A 16 57.27 15.94 9.31
N ARG A 17 57.46 15.66 8.00
CA ARG A 17 58.31 14.67 7.28
C ARG A 17 58.63 13.29 7.89
N ALA A 18 58.50 12.23 7.07
CA ALA A 18 59.61 11.58 6.33
C ALA A 18 59.18 10.17 5.87
N GLY A 19 59.53 9.80 4.64
CA GLY A 19 59.10 8.55 4.01
C GLY A 19 59.86 7.31 4.48
N LEU A 20 59.16 6.17 4.45
CA LEU A 20 59.75 4.84 4.34
C LEU A 20 59.00 4.09 3.23
N LEU A 21 59.74 3.74 2.19
CA LEU A 21 59.28 3.06 1.00
C LEU A 21 59.22 1.56 1.31
N VAL A 22 58.00 1.03 1.51
CA VAL A 22 57.76 -0.41 1.64
C VAL A 22 57.13 -0.90 0.35
N CYS A 23 57.88 -1.72 -0.40
CA CYS A 23 57.41 -2.44 -1.57
C CYS A 23 56.26 -3.37 -1.19
N PHE A 24 55.03 -2.98 -1.51
CA PHE A 24 53.87 -3.87 -1.49
C PHE A 24 53.73 -4.52 -2.87
N ALA A 25 53.82 -5.84 -2.91
CA ALA A 25 53.53 -6.64 -4.08
C ALA A 25 52.07 -6.44 -4.52
N ILE A 26 51.88 -6.17 -5.80
CA ILE A 26 50.57 -5.92 -6.42
C ILE A 26 49.82 -7.26 -6.53
N LEU A 27 48.84 -7.49 -5.67
CA LEU A 27 47.73 -8.42 -5.95
C LEU A 27 46.66 -7.65 -6.75
N PRO A 28 46.09 -8.22 -7.82
CA PRO A 28 44.94 -7.60 -8.48
C PRO A 28 43.74 -7.65 -7.52
N ASP A 29 43.30 -6.48 -7.09
CA ASP A 29 42.07 -6.28 -6.32
C ASP A 29 40.87 -6.68 -7.19
N LEU A 30 40.23 -7.80 -6.87
CA LEU A 30 38.98 -8.20 -7.50
C LEU A 30 37.88 -7.28 -6.93
N PRO A 31 37.14 -6.52 -7.76
CA PRO A 31 36.09 -5.69 -7.26
C PRO A 31 35.04 -6.59 -6.58
N PRO A 32 34.57 -6.25 -5.36
CA PRO A 32 33.46 -6.96 -4.76
C PRO A 32 32.25 -6.83 -5.69
N ILE A 33 31.74 -7.98 -6.17
CA ILE A 33 30.44 -8.05 -6.83
C ILE A 33 29.40 -7.77 -5.75
N HIS A 34 29.11 -6.48 -5.52
CA HIS A 34 27.92 -6.10 -4.80
C HIS A 34 26.75 -6.31 -5.77
N PRO A 35 25.80 -7.23 -5.50
CA PRO A 35 24.54 -7.20 -6.23
C PRO A 35 23.94 -5.81 -6.02
N PRO A 36 23.40 -5.14 -7.07
CA PRO A 36 22.72 -3.88 -6.87
C PRO A 36 21.62 -4.10 -5.84
N ALA A 37 21.61 -3.27 -4.79
CA ALA A 37 20.52 -3.27 -3.84
C ALA A 37 19.23 -2.96 -4.62
N ALA A 38 18.41 -3.97 -4.85
CA ALA A 38 17.05 -3.77 -5.31
C ALA A 38 16.30 -3.06 -4.17
N VAL A 39 16.27 -1.73 -4.20
CA VAL A 39 15.36 -0.95 -3.37
C VAL A 39 13.97 -1.22 -3.91
N ALA A 40 13.35 -2.31 -3.48
CA ALA A 40 11.91 -2.45 -3.60
C ALA A 40 11.32 -1.21 -2.94
N GLN A 41 10.70 -0.34 -3.73
CA GLN A 41 9.98 0.84 -3.24
C GLN A 41 8.83 0.32 -2.38
N ARG A 42 9.11 0.04 -1.10
CA ARG A 42 8.10 -0.27 -0.10
C ARG A 42 7.35 1.03 0.11
N VAL A 43 6.28 1.23 -0.66
CA VAL A 43 5.32 2.30 -0.41
C VAL A 43 4.94 2.20 1.06
N ARG A 44 5.22 3.27 1.82
CA ARG A 44 4.85 3.35 3.22
C ARG A 44 3.34 3.33 3.29
N ILE A 45 2.77 2.45 4.12
CA ILE A 45 1.31 2.31 4.26
C ILE A 45 0.69 3.67 4.62
N GLU A 46 1.45 4.49 5.34
CA GLU A 46 1.11 5.85 5.74
C GLU A 46 0.94 6.82 4.57
N ASP A 47 1.48 6.52 3.39
CA ASP A 47 1.47 7.41 2.22
C ASP A 47 0.50 6.93 1.12
N ILE A 48 -0.03 5.69 1.22
CA ILE A 48 -0.91 5.10 0.19
C ILE A 48 -2.17 5.95 -0.06
N TRP A 49 -2.71 6.59 0.99
CA TRP A 49 -3.90 7.43 0.86
C TRP A 49 -3.71 8.56 -0.17
N GLN A 50 -2.50 9.11 -0.30
CA GLN A 50 -2.20 10.16 -1.28
C GLN A 50 -2.39 9.65 -2.70
N GLN A 51 -1.93 8.41 -2.97
CA GLN A 51 -2.08 7.78 -4.27
C GLN A 51 -3.54 7.46 -4.59
N VAL A 52 -4.35 7.12 -3.58
CA VAL A 52 -5.81 6.96 -3.78
C VAL A 52 -6.45 8.28 -4.22
N TYR A 53 -6.14 9.40 -3.55
CA TYR A 53 -6.68 10.71 -3.98
C TYR A 53 -6.11 11.19 -5.33
N GLN A 54 -4.92 10.76 -5.72
CA GLN A 54 -4.42 11.00 -7.08
C GLN A 54 -5.23 10.23 -8.13
N GLN A 55 -5.64 8.99 -7.83
CA GLN A 55 -6.46 8.17 -8.74
C GLN A 55 -7.94 8.57 -8.74
N ILE A 56 -8.45 9.10 -7.62
CA ILE A 56 -9.86 9.45 -7.43
C ILE A 56 -9.95 10.82 -6.74
N PRO A 57 -9.74 11.93 -7.49
CA PRO A 57 -9.61 13.27 -6.91
C PRO A 57 -10.91 13.81 -6.31
N ASP A 58 -12.07 13.31 -6.74
CA ASP A 58 -13.38 13.78 -6.26
C ASP A 58 -13.82 13.13 -4.93
N LEU A 59 -12.99 12.27 -4.32
CA LEU A 59 -13.30 11.69 -3.01
C LEU A 59 -13.30 12.75 -1.91
N PRO A 60 -14.26 12.70 -0.96
CA PRO A 60 -14.21 13.55 0.23
C PRO A 60 -12.91 13.36 1.01
N LEU A 61 -12.30 14.46 1.42
CA LEU A 61 -11.06 14.43 2.20
C LEU A 61 -11.29 14.12 3.68
N GLU A 62 -12.37 14.63 4.28
CA GLU A 62 -12.67 14.54 5.73
C GLU A 62 -11.43 14.79 6.62
N ASN A 63 -10.72 15.90 6.40
CA ASN A 63 -9.46 16.23 7.08
C ASN A 63 -9.47 17.55 7.87
N GLN A 64 -10.66 18.07 8.16
CA GLN A 64 -10.92 19.29 8.92
C GLN A 64 -10.86 19.09 10.46
N TYR A 65 -10.42 17.91 10.92
CA TYR A 65 -10.41 17.56 12.34
C TYR A 65 -9.21 18.17 13.07
N VAL A 66 -9.46 18.70 14.26
CA VAL A 66 -8.45 19.32 15.12
C VAL A 66 -7.80 18.27 16.01
N ASN A 67 -6.46 18.25 16.02
CA ASN A 67 -5.67 17.43 16.91
C ASN A 67 -5.82 17.89 18.37
N THR A 68 -5.97 16.95 19.30
CA THR A 68 -6.13 17.27 20.72
C THR A 68 -4.85 17.84 21.33
N GLU A 69 -3.68 17.33 20.94
CA GLU A 69 -2.38 17.72 21.49
C GLU A 69 -1.88 19.06 20.91
N THR A 70 -1.90 19.21 19.59
CA THR A 70 -1.35 20.41 18.93
C THR A 70 -2.37 21.53 18.81
N GLY A 71 -3.66 21.22 18.84
CA GLY A 71 -4.73 22.20 18.57
C GLY A 71 -4.83 22.63 17.11
N GLU A 72 -4.05 22.02 16.21
CA GLU A 72 -4.04 22.30 14.78
C GLU A 72 -4.88 21.30 13.99
N VAL A 73 -5.29 21.69 12.78
CA VAL A 73 -5.99 20.79 11.85
C VAL A 73 -5.04 19.69 11.38
N SER A 74 -5.46 18.43 11.53
CA SER A 74 -4.69 17.26 11.09
C SER A 74 -4.88 16.98 9.60
N THR A 75 -4.21 17.74 8.74
CA THR A 75 -4.39 17.70 7.28
C THR A 75 -4.13 16.33 6.64
N ASN A 76 -3.22 15.53 7.22
CA ASN A 76 -2.90 14.18 6.78
C ASN A 76 -3.86 13.11 7.34
N ASN A 77 -4.75 13.48 8.26
CA ASN A 77 -5.78 12.60 8.81
C ASN A 77 -7.02 12.71 7.93
N THR A 78 -6.97 12.07 6.77
CA THR A 78 -8.05 12.04 5.76
C THR A 78 -8.97 10.83 5.94
N LEU A 79 -10.14 10.85 5.28
CA LEU A 79 -11.06 9.71 5.15
C LEU A 79 -10.30 8.43 4.76
N ILE A 80 -9.51 8.48 3.69
CA ILE A 80 -8.82 7.30 3.18
C ILE A 80 -7.71 6.84 4.15
N SER A 81 -7.00 7.76 4.79
CA SER A 81 -5.99 7.39 5.80
C SER A 81 -6.61 6.62 6.97
N ARG A 82 -7.80 7.04 7.44
CA ARG A 82 -8.54 6.36 8.51
C ARG A 82 -9.18 5.06 8.04
N LEU A 83 -9.73 5.01 6.82
CA LEU A 83 -10.28 3.80 6.23
C LEU A 83 -9.24 2.68 6.11
N ILE A 84 -8.04 3.01 5.62
CA ILE A 84 -6.92 2.06 5.53
C ILE A 84 -6.52 1.57 6.93
N ARG A 85 -6.39 2.50 7.90
CA ARG A 85 -6.07 2.12 9.30
C ARG A 85 -7.16 1.26 9.93
N TYR A 86 -8.43 1.55 9.66
CA TYR A 86 -9.56 0.77 10.15
C TYR A 86 -9.50 -0.66 9.59
N HIS A 87 -9.28 -0.81 8.29
CA HIS A 87 -9.14 -2.10 7.63
C HIS A 87 -8.01 -2.95 8.24
N ILE A 88 -6.81 -2.35 8.35
CA ILE A 88 -5.60 -3.07 8.75
C ILE A 88 -5.56 -3.28 10.27
N TYR A 89 -5.75 -2.23 11.05
CA TYR A 89 -5.45 -2.24 12.49
C TYR A 89 -6.69 -2.46 13.36
N THR A 90 -7.86 -1.97 12.96
CA THR A 90 -9.09 -2.19 13.73
C THR A 90 -9.74 -3.52 13.40
N LYS A 91 -9.77 -3.90 12.11
CA LYS A 91 -10.43 -5.13 11.65
C LYS A 91 -9.47 -6.28 11.34
N GLY A 92 -8.17 -6.02 11.18
CA GLY A 92 -7.19 -7.06 10.88
C GLY A 92 -7.40 -7.74 9.53
N ARG A 93 -8.00 -7.03 8.56
CA ARG A 93 -8.32 -7.59 7.25
C ARG A 93 -7.08 -7.59 6.33
N PRO A 94 -6.87 -8.63 5.50
CA PRO A 94 -5.80 -8.63 4.51
C PRO A 94 -6.06 -7.61 3.40
N THR A 95 -5.04 -6.84 3.04
CA THR A 95 -5.12 -5.81 2.00
C THR A 95 -5.06 -6.39 0.58
N SER A 96 -4.70 -7.67 0.45
CA SER A 96 -4.50 -8.34 -0.83
C SER A 96 -5.80 -8.68 -1.57
N TYR A 97 -6.92 -8.73 -0.86
CA TYR A 97 -8.17 -9.28 -1.39
C TYR A 97 -9.24 -8.21 -1.56
N ARG A 98 -9.85 -8.20 -2.75
CA ARG A 98 -10.97 -7.31 -3.09
C ARG A 98 -12.17 -7.47 -2.17
N LEU A 99 -12.44 -8.71 -1.72
CA LEU A 99 -13.57 -9.00 -0.83
C LEU A 99 -13.43 -8.29 0.51
N ASP A 100 -12.25 -8.32 1.11
CA ASP A 100 -11.98 -7.69 2.40
C ASP A 100 -12.19 -6.17 2.38
N TRP A 101 -11.80 -5.50 1.29
CA TRP A 101 -12.10 -4.09 1.10
C TRP A 101 -13.60 -3.82 0.94
N LYS A 102 -14.33 -4.72 0.25
CA LYS A 102 -15.79 -4.61 0.16
C LYS A 102 -16.48 -4.80 1.50
N LEU A 103 -15.99 -5.71 2.34
CA LEU A 103 -16.48 -5.89 3.71
C LEU A 103 -16.21 -4.63 4.54
N THR A 104 -15.02 -4.03 4.44
CA THR A 104 -14.75 -2.74 5.07
C THR A 104 -15.74 -1.67 4.61
N LEU A 105 -16.02 -1.52 3.32
CA LEU A 105 -17.04 -0.55 2.89
C LEU A 105 -18.44 -0.91 3.41
N ALA A 106 -18.78 -2.19 3.51
CA ALA A 106 -20.05 -2.62 4.08
C ALA A 106 -20.17 -2.24 5.57
N ASP A 107 -19.07 -2.22 6.33
CA ASP A 107 -19.06 -1.71 7.71
C ASP A 107 -19.47 -0.22 7.76
N TYR A 108 -18.92 0.62 6.87
CA TYR A 108 -19.25 2.06 6.78
C TYR A 108 -20.69 2.31 6.31
N LEU A 109 -21.25 1.36 5.55
CA LEU A 109 -22.64 1.40 5.07
C LEU A 109 -23.62 0.77 6.07
N ASP A 110 -23.17 0.40 7.27
CA ASP A 110 -23.97 -0.31 8.29
C ASP A 110 -24.61 -1.62 7.78
N ALA A 111 -23.96 -2.27 6.81
CA ALA A 111 -24.46 -3.45 6.11
C ALA A 111 -23.68 -4.73 6.44
N ASN A 112 -22.68 -4.67 7.33
CA ASN A 112 -21.90 -5.82 7.76
C ASN A 112 -21.66 -5.82 9.28
N GLU A 113 -20.64 -5.12 9.79
CA GLU A 113 -20.37 -5.04 11.22
C GLU A 113 -20.62 -3.64 11.78
N ARG A 114 -21.09 -3.56 13.03
CA ARG A 114 -21.25 -2.29 13.73
C ARG A 114 -19.88 -1.69 14.02
N MET A 115 -19.70 -0.43 13.63
CA MET A 115 -18.50 0.35 13.96
C MET A 115 -18.63 0.96 15.36
N GLU A 116 -17.56 0.87 16.15
CA GLU A 116 -17.52 1.40 17.52
C GLU A 116 -16.67 2.67 17.59
N PRO A 117 -17.20 3.80 18.11
CA PRO A 117 -16.43 5.03 18.23
C PRO A 117 -15.14 4.86 19.04
N ALA A 118 -15.17 4.01 20.08
CA ALA A 118 -14.05 3.80 21.00
C ALA A 118 -12.80 3.19 20.34
N THR A 119 -12.96 2.42 19.26
CA THR A 119 -11.87 1.75 18.55
C THR A 119 -11.65 2.33 17.15
N TYR A 120 -12.41 3.37 16.78
CA TYR A 120 -12.31 3.99 15.48
C TYR A 120 -10.98 4.78 15.35
N PRO A 121 -10.28 4.68 14.20
CA PRO A 121 -9.01 5.36 14.01
C PRO A 121 -9.08 6.85 14.29
N SER A 122 -8.09 7.32 15.05
CA SER A 122 -7.94 8.73 15.45
C SER A 122 -9.03 9.28 16.38
N GLY A 123 -9.93 8.42 16.89
CA GLY A 123 -11.01 8.84 17.79
C GLY A 123 -10.56 9.48 19.11
N THR A 124 -9.35 9.15 19.58
CA THR A 124 -8.75 9.73 20.81
C THR A 124 -7.74 10.84 20.53
N ALA A 125 -7.15 10.87 19.34
CA ALA A 125 -6.15 11.86 18.94
C ALA A 125 -6.77 13.18 18.42
N LEU A 126 -8.05 13.14 18.04
CA LEU A 126 -8.80 14.27 17.51
C LEU A 126 -9.84 14.73 18.54
N ARG A 127 -10.11 16.05 18.57
CA ARG A 127 -11.12 16.63 19.47
C ARG A 127 -12.53 16.12 19.22
N THR A 128 -12.80 15.69 17.98
CA THR A 128 -14.06 15.09 17.58
C THR A 128 -13.76 13.77 16.89
N ASN A 129 -14.48 12.72 17.28
CA ASN A 129 -14.35 11.43 16.64
C ASN A 129 -14.88 11.50 15.20
N PRO A 130 -14.07 11.15 14.19
CA PRO A 130 -14.45 11.32 12.78
C PRO A 130 -15.43 10.26 12.26
N MET A 131 -15.74 9.21 13.02
CA MET A 131 -16.48 8.03 12.53
C MET A 131 -17.78 8.35 11.80
N GLU A 132 -18.67 9.16 12.39
CA GLU A 132 -19.96 9.48 11.76
C GLU A 132 -19.80 10.32 10.48
N GLY A 133 -18.84 11.24 10.46
CA GLY A 133 -18.51 12.01 9.25
C GLY A 133 -18.01 11.11 8.12
N ASP A 134 -17.12 10.17 8.46
CA ASP A 134 -16.59 9.23 7.48
C ASP A 134 -17.65 8.26 6.93
N LYS A 135 -18.55 7.79 7.80
CA LYS A 135 -19.70 6.99 7.37
C LYS A 135 -20.57 7.76 6.39
N ALA A 136 -20.92 9.01 6.72
CA ALA A 136 -21.72 9.86 5.84
C ALA A 136 -21.02 10.09 4.49
N ALA A 137 -19.70 10.32 4.50
CA ALA A 137 -18.90 10.47 3.29
C ALA A 137 -18.96 9.22 2.41
N ILE A 138 -18.75 8.02 2.97
CA ILE A 138 -18.83 6.74 2.22
C ILE A 138 -20.26 6.42 1.75
N GLN A 139 -21.28 6.77 2.54
CA GLN A 139 -22.68 6.60 2.19
C GLN A 139 -23.08 7.51 1.01
N SER A 140 -22.50 8.70 0.92
CA SER A 140 -22.73 9.63 -0.20
C SER A 140 -22.19 9.13 -1.54
N LEU A 141 -21.23 8.19 -1.51
CA LEU A 141 -20.66 7.63 -2.73
C LEU A 141 -21.66 6.71 -3.43
N ASN A 142 -21.78 6.86 -4.74
CA ASN A 142 -22.54 5.93 -5.57
C ASN A 142 -21.80 4.59 -5.74
N ARG A 143 -22.48 3.60 -6.33
CA ARG A 143 -21.92 2.25 -6.54
C ARG A 143 -20.61 2.27 -7.33
N ALA A 144 -20.55 3.05 -8.42
CA ALA A 144 -19.36 3.12 -9.27
C ALA A 144 -18.16 3.74 -8.53
N GLN A 145 -18.38 4.79 -7.73
CA GLN A 145 -17.35 5.41 -6.89
C GLN A 145 -16.82 4.44 -5.83
N ARG A 146 -17.71 3.66 -5.19
CA ARG A 146 -17.29 2.62 -4.23
C ARG A 146 -16.49 1.51 -4.89
N ASP A 147 -16.89 1.06 -6.08
CA ASP A 147 -16.14 0.06 -6.84
C ASP A 147 -14.77 0.60 -7.29
N ALA A 148 -14.69 1.87 -7.72
CA ALA A 148 -13.43 2.53 -8.05
C ALA A 148 -12.49 2.61 -6.84
N LEU A 149 -13.01 3.01 -5.68
CA LEU A 149 -12.25 3.06 -4.43
C LEU A 149 -11.67 1.69 -4.05
N VAL A 150 -12.49 0.63 -4.11
CA VAL A 150 -12.03 -0.75 -3.84
C VAL A 150 -10.93 -1.16 -4.83
N ASN A 151 -11.09 -0.88 -6.11
CA ASN A 151 -10.11 -1.24 -7.13
C ASN A 151 -8.78 -0.49 -6.92
N ALA A 152 -8.83 0.81 -6.62
CA ALA A 152 -7.66 1.62 -6.28
C ALA A 152 -6.91 1.01 -5.09
N LEU A 153 -7.60 0.75 -3.97
CA LEU A 153 -7.00 0.17 -2.77
C LEU A 153 -6.34 -1.19 -3.06
N VAL A 154 -7.03 -2.11 -3.74
CA VAL A 154 -6.46 -3.42 -4.09
C VAL A 154 -5.22 -3.27 -4.97
N SER A 155 -5.24 -2.39 -5.98
CA SER A 155 -4.12 -2.21 -6.89
C SER A 155 -2.87 -1.65 -6.21
N LEU A 156 -3.05 -0.73 -5.26
CA LEU A 156 -1.95 -0.08 -4.54
C LEU A 156 -1.29 -1.01 -3.52
N PHE A 157 -2.05 -1.91 -2.91
CA PHE A 157 -1.52 -2.92 -1.99
C PHE A 157 -1.01 -4.18 -2.69
N ASN A 158 -1.39 -4.40 -3.95
CA ASN A 158 -0.88 -5.48 -4.80
C ASN A 158 -0.37 -4.91 -6.13
N PRO A 159 0.71 -4.10 -6.12
CA PRO A 159 1.36 -3.71 -7.34
C PRO A 159 1.99 -4.99 -7.90
N ASN A 160 1.28 -5.67 -8.79
CA ASN A 160 1.86 -6.81 -9.50
C ASN A 160 3.05 -6.22 -10.28
N PRO A 161 4.32 -6.59 -9.97
CA PRO A 161 5.37 -6.30 -10.93
C PRO A 161 4.98 -6.99 -12.24
N GLU A 162 5.26 -6.35 -13.37
CA GLU A 162 5.02 -6.94 -14.70
C GLU A 162 5.33 -8.45 -14.73
N PRO A 163 4.56 -9.25 -15.49
CA PRO A 163 4.92 -10.64 -15.71
C PRO A 163 6.37 -10.70 -16.20
N ALA A 164 7.15 -11.62 -15.62
CA ALA A 164 8.49 -11.96 -16.08
C ALA A 164 8.52 -12.05 -17.62
N PRO A 165 9.63 -11.63 -18.28
CA PRO A 165 9.70 -11.54 -19.74
C PRO A 165 9.12 -12.79 -20.37
N SER A 166 8.14 -12.57 -21.23
CA SER A 166 7.42 -13.60 -21.98
C SER A 166 8.42 -14.58 -22.57
N SER A 167 8.29 -15.85 -22.18
CA SER A 167 8.98 -16.94 -22.85
C SER A 167 8.80 -16.79 -24.37
N PRO A 168 9.86 -16.98 -25.18
CA PRO A 168 9.75 -16.85 -26.63
C PRO A 168 8.63 -17.76 -27.16
N PRO A 169 7.93 -17.35 -28.23
CA PRO A 169 6.79 -18.09 -28.75
C PRO A 169 7.18 -19.54 -29.06
N PRO A 170 6.30 -20.52 -28.79
CA PRO A 170 6.59 -21.91 -29.10
C PRO A 170 6.86 -22.04 -30.60
N SER A 171 8.01 -22.63 -30.92
CA SER A 171 8.38 -23.02 -32.29
C SER A 171 7.28 -23.90 -32.88
N PRO A 172 6.87 -23.72 -34.15
CA PRO A 172 5.78 -24.50 -34.73
C PRO A 172 6.14 -25.99 -34.78
N ALA A 173 5.43 -26.81 -34.00
CA ALA A 173 5.52 -28.26 -34.05
C ALA A 173 4.83 -28.79 -35.32
N PRO A 174 5.38 -29.83 -35.98
CA PRO A 174 4.77 -30.40 -37.18
C PRO A 174 3.42 -31.05 -36.86
N SER A 175 2.47 -30.90 -37.77
CA SER A 175 1.12 -31.46 -37.65
C SER A 175 1.14 -32.99 -37.66
N SER A 176 0.57 -33.61 -36.62
CA SER A 176 0.17 -35.01 -36.65
C SER A 176 -1.12 -35.22 -35.85
N SER A 177 -2.12 -35.75 -36.57
CA SER A 177 -3.41 -36.39 -36.26
C SER A 177 -4.05 -36.37 -34.84
N PRO A 178 -5.40 -36.40 -34.76
CA PRO A 178 -6.15 -36.23 -33.52
C PRO A 178 -6.00 -37.43 -32.57
N SER A 179 -5.60 -37.16 -31.33
CA SER A 179 -5.63 -38.10 -30.20
C SER A 179 -6.83 -37.78 -29.31
N PRO A 180 -7.57 -38.79 -28.78
CA PRO A 180 -8.81 -38.56 -28.03
C PRO A 180 -8.55 -37.90 -26.67
N SER A 181 -9.31 -36.84 -26.36
CA SER A 181 -9.23 -36.11 -25.09
C SER A 181 -9.59 -37.00 -23.89
N PRO A 182 -8.86 -36.91 -22.76
CA PRO A 182 -9.19 -37.64 -21.55
C PRO A 182 -10.52 -37.16 -20.94
N PRO A 183 -11.28 -38.04 -20.27
CA PRO A 183 -12.57 -37.68 -19.68
C PRO A 183 -12.38 -36.65 -18.56
N SER A 184 -13.08 -35.53 -18.68
CA SER A 184 -13.10 -34.46 -17.69
C SER A 184 -13.65 -34.97 -16.35
N ARG A 185 -12.87 -34.86 -15.28
CA ARG A 185 -13.26 -35.25 -13.90
C ARG A 185 -14.22 -34.26 -13.22
N PHE A 186 -14.66 -33.22 -13.92
CA PHE A 186 -15.56 -32.22 -13.38
C PHE A 186 -16.94 -32.33 -14.02
N PRO A 187 -18.03 -32.26 -13.23
CA PRO A 187 -19.36 -32.16 -13.79
C PRO A 187 -19.42 -30.93 -14.71
N ARG A 188 -19.99 -31.10 -15.90
CA ARG A 188 -20.18 -30.00 -16.85
C ARG A 188 -21.03 -28.93 -16.19
N GLN A 189 -20.64 -27.67 -16.35
CA GLN A 189 -21.48 -26.55 -15.92
C GLN A 189 -22.78 -26.55 -16.75
N PRO A 190 -23.93 -26.23 -16.14
CA PRO A 190 -25.19 -26.14 -16.85
C PRO A 190 -25.12 -25.12 -17.98
N GLN A 191 -25.65 -25.48 -19.15
CA GLN A 191 -25.78 -24.57 -20.29
C GLN A 191 -27.16 -23.90 -20.30
N PRO A 192 -27.28 -22.71 -20.92
CA PRO A 192 -28.58 -22.13 -21.21
C PRO A 192 -29.43 -23.12 -22.02
N GLY A 193 -30.56 -23.57 -21.48
CA GLY A 193 -31.37 -24.65 -22.08
C GLY A 193 -31.49 -25.91 -21.21
N ASP A 194 -30.59 -26.11 -20.24
CA ASP A 194 -30.60 -27.30 -19.39
C ASP A 194 -31.79 -27.32 -18.40
N ALA A 195 -32.37 -26.17 -18.11
CA ALA A 195 -33.57 -26.07 -17.26
C ALA A 195 -34.82 -26.68 -17.93
N GLN A 196 -34.83 -26.75 -19.27
CA GLN A 196 -35.91 -27.33 -20.04
C GLN A 196 -35.92 -28.86 -19.96
N LEU A 197 -34.80 -29.48 -19.60
CA LEU A 197 -34.68 -30.94 -19.40
C LEU A 197 -35.35 -31.43 -18.10
N LEU A 198 -35.79 -30.50 -17.24
CA LEU A 198 -36.45 -30.79 -15.97
C LEU A 198 -37.97 -30.60 -16.03
N GLN A 199 -38.53 -30.37 -17.22
CA GLN A 199 -39.97 -30.25 -17.41
C GLN A 199 -40.60 -31.66 -17.50
N PRO A 200 -41.76 -31.91 -16.85
CA PRO A 200 -42.43 -33.20 -16.81
C PRO A 200 -43.10 -33.63 -18.12
#